data_AF-A0A1I7TJL7-F1
#
_entry.id   AF-A0A1I7TJL7-F1
#
_cell.length_a   1.000
_cell.length_b   1.000
_cell.length_c   1.000
_cell.angle_alpha   90.00
_cell.angle_beta   90.00
_cell.angle_gamma   90.00
#
_symmetry.space_group_name_H-M   'P 1'
#
loop_
_entity.id
_entity.type
_entity.pdbx_description
1 polymer ?
#
loop_
_entity_poly.entity_id
_entity_poly.type
_entity_poly.pdbx_seq_one_letter_code
_entity_poly.pdbx_strand_id
1 'polypeptide(L)'
;MLCVLRVEMRSFCKMNSHIVAKNVEVDRKVCDEKNPDPDGYACFSTDSWMTTPNGKKRMDQVAIGDLVLTGNLTATFYTPIISWMHREPDNRYNFYTIMTEYGKMLAVSAKHLLYRNLCDENYAEYVKYLPKARNVVFAEDLKIGDCLVLLYKGKYRQQRVMRISITERQGIFAPITQNGRIIVNDIVASVFSGSKHTRFQAWYYGTIAYIQSWLRLFGDAVFHKATIPTGASLASEVFRLVVP
;
A
#
# COMPACT_ATOMS: atom_id res chain seq x y z
N MET A 1 51.61 23.01 18.70
CA MET A 1 50.86 21.79 18.31
C MET A 1 49.41 22.00 18.77
N LEU A 2 48.55 22.44 17.85
CA LEU A 2 47.13 22.71 18.11
C LEU A 2 46.37 21.37 18.31
N CYS A 3 45.49 21.30 19.29
CA CYS A 3 44.33 20.41 19.23
C CYS A 3 43.13 21.11 19.84
N VAL A 4 42.07 21.23 19.04
CA VAL A 4 40.90 22.10 19.22
C VAL A 4 39.76 21.34 19.89
N LEU A 5 39.12 22.05 20.83
CA LEU A 5 37.78 21.90 21.41
C LEU A 5 36.81 20.88 20.78
N ARG A 6 36.23 20.02 21.63
CA ARG A 6 34.94 19.35 21.39
C ARG A 6 33.93 19.85 22.44
N VAL A 7 32.96 20.63 21.99
CA VAL A 7 31.88 21.20 22.81
C VAL A 7 30.78 20.15 22.97
N GLU A 8 30.49 19.75 24.21
CA GLU A 8 29.24 19.10 24.60
C GLU A 8 28.12 20.14 24.67
N MET A 9 27.02 19.91 23.95
CA MET A 9 25.82 20.74 24.06
C MET A 9 24.68 19.89 24.62
N ARG A 10 24.54 19.95 25.95
CA ARG A 10 23.28 19.65 26.64
C ARG A 10 22.27 20.72 26.22
N SER A 11 21.06 20.33 25.81
CA SER A 11 19.96 21.28 25.69
C SER A 11 18.75 20.84 26.52
N PHE A 12 18.40 21.77 27.41
CA PHE A 12 17.25 21.83 28.29
C PHE A 12 15.93 21.88 27.49
N CYS A 13 14.85 21.35 28.05
CA CYS A 13 13.51 21.83 27.74
C CYS A 13 12.78 22.20 29.05
N LYS A 14 12.48 23.49 29.19
CA LYS A 14 11.79 24.11 30.34
C LYS A 14 10.31 23.69 30.35
N MET A 15 9.83 23.36 31.54
CA MET A 15 8.42 23.19 31.88
C MET A 15 7.83 24.57 32.22
N ASN A 16 6.63 24.89 31.70
CA ASN A 16 5.80 25.96 32.24
C ASN A 16 4.32 25.55 32.16
N SER A 17 3.64 25.68 33.29
CA SER A 17 2.28 25.25 33.58
C SER A 17 1.23 26.37 33.42
N HIS A 18 -0.04 25.97 33.43
CA HIS A 18 -1.30 26.72 33.65
C HIS A 18 -2.18 27.03 32.41
N ILE A 19 -3.26 26.25 32.20
CA ILE A 19 -4.68 26.53 32.57
C ILE A 19 -5.59 25.44 31.94
N VAL A 20 -6.64 25.07 32.68
CA VAL A 20 -7.55 23.94 32.55
C VAL A 20 -8.56 24.07 31.38
N ALA A 21 -8.71 23.01 30.58
CA ALA A 21 -9.98 22.61 29.97
C ALA A 21 -9.96 21.11 29.61
N LYS A 22 -10.91 20.35 30.17
CA LYS A 22 -11.12 18.91 29.90
C LYS A 22 -11.26 18.67 28.39
N ASN A 23 -10.40 17.84 27.79
CA ASN A 23 -10.63 17.21 26.49
C ASN A 23 -9.79 15.93 26.35
N VAL A 24 -10.43 14.94 25.73
CA VAL A 24 -9.98 13.56 25.48
C VAL A 24 -8.52 13.50 25.03
N GLU A 25 -7.72 12.77 25.79
CA GLU A 25 -6.29 12.58 25.58
C GLU A 25 -6.07 11.58 24.43
N VAL A 26 -5.88 12.11 23.22
CA VAL A 26 -5.18 11.37 22.16
C VAL A 26 -3.73 11.28 22.61
N ASP A 27 -3.31 10.10 23.05
CA ASP A 27 -1.93 9.81 23.45
C ASP A 27 -0.99 10.04 22.26
N ARG A 28 -0.49 11.28 22.14
CA ARG A 28 0.52 11.70 21.16
C ARG A 28 1.92 11.46 21.72
N LYS A 29 2.19 10.24 22.19
CA LYS A 29 3.55 9.76 22.39
C LYS A 29 3.81 8.53 21.53
N VAL A 30 3.90 8.76 20.22
CA VAL A 30 4.74 7.92 19.36
C VAL A 30 5.96 8.77 19.07
N CYS A 31 7.09 8.40 19.67
CA CYS A 31 8.39 8.95 19.31
C CYS A 31 8.53 8.81 17.80
N ASP A 32 8.75 9.95 17.17
CA ASP A 32 8.82 10.16 15.73
C ASP A 32 10.12 9.53 15.21
N GLU A 33 10.20 8.20 15.20
CA GLU A 33 11.18 7.45 14.42
C GLU A 33 10.54 7.14 13.07
N LYS A 34 10.27 8.23 12.32
CA LYS A 34 9.96 8.15 10.90
C LYS A 34 11.17 7.50 10.24
N ASN A 35 11.01 6.28 9.78
CA ASN A 35 11.67 5.88 8.54
C ASN A 35 10.67 6.24 7.43
N PRO A 36 10.65 7.50 6.95
CA PRO A 36 9.79 7.83 5.82
C PRO A 36 10.24 6.95 4.67
N ASP A 37 9.29 6.30 3.99
CA ASP A 37 9.56 5.65 2.71
C ASP A 37 10.28 6.65 1.79
N PRO A 38 11.58 6.47 1.47
CA PRO A 38 12.28 7.39 0.58
C PRO A 38 11.71 7.31 -0.84
N ASP A 39 11.03 6.20 -1.17
CA ASP A 39 10.73 5.84 -2.54
C ASP A 39 9.21 5.75 -2.86
N GLY A 40 8.36 5.82 -1.84
CA GLY A 40 6.91 6.00 -2.00
C GLY A 40 6.21 4.81 -2.69
N TYR A 41 6.60 3.58 -2.37
CA TYR A 41 6.06 2.37 -2.99
C TYR A 41 4.82 1.80 -2.26
N ALA A 42 3.94 1.11 -2.99
CA ALA A 42 2.73 0.48 -2.45
C ALA A 42 3.06 -0.95 -2.00
N CYS A 43 3.26 -1.14 -0.70
CA CYS A 43 3.70 -2.42 -0.16
C CYS A 43 2.75 -2.96 0.90
N PHE A 44 2.75 -4.29 1.03
CA PHE A 44 2.08 -5.09 2.04
C PHE A 44 3.12 -5.89 2.84
N SER A 45 2.71 -6.31 4.04
CA SER A 45 3.51 -7.15 4.93
C SER A 45 3.35 -8.65 4.65
N THR A 46 4.29 -9.47 5.13
CA THR A 46 4.32 -10.94 4.92
C THR A 46 3.09 -11.66 5.49
N ASP A 47 2.52 -11.16 6.58
CA ASP A 47 1.34 -11.73 7.24
C ASP A 47 0.02 -11.37 6.54
N SER A 48 0.07 -10.47 5.56
CA SER A 48 -1.05 -10.23 4.65
C SER A 48 -1.30 -11.46 3.76
N TRP A 49 -2.54 -11.66 3.34
CA TRP A 49 -2.93 -12.81 2.53
C TRP A 49 -3.92 -12.44 1.44
N MET A 50 -3.93 -13.27 0.40
CA MET A 50 -4.80 -13.15 -0.76
C MET A 50 -5.63 -14.42 -0.92
N THR A 51 -6.86 -14.26 -1.42
CA THR A 51 -7.72 -15.40 -1.75
C THR A 51 -7.35 -15.92 -3.13
N THR A 52 -7.04 -17.21 -3.23
CA THR A 52 -6.82 -17.92 -4.50
C THR A 52 -7.96 -18.94 -4.71
N PRO A 53 -8.12 -19.52 -5.91
CA PRO A 53 -9.12 -20.57 -6.14
C PRO A 53 -8.96 -21.78 -5.21
N ASN A 54 -7.73 -22.05 -4.76
CA ASN A 54 -7.39 -23.18 -3.90
C ASN A 54 -7.37 -22.82 -2.41
N GLY A 55 -7.87 -21.63 -2.04
CA GLY A 55 -7.88 -21.12 -0.67
C GLY A 55 -6.97 -19.91 -0.48
N LYS A 56 -6.74 -19.53 0.78
CA LYS A 56 -5.96 -18.33 1.10
C LYS A 56 -4.47 -18.66 1.08
N LYS A 57 -3.67 -17.77 0.47
CA LYS A 57 -2.21 -17.81 0.52
C LYS A 57 -1.67 -16.55 1.17
N ARG A 58 -0.67 -16.68 2.03
CA ARG A 58 0.08 -15.53 2.54
C ARG A 58 0.89 -14.87 1.43
N MET A 59 1.26 -13.61 1.63
CA MET A 59 1.92 -12.80 0.61
C MET A 59 3.26 -13.41 0.14
N ASP A 60 4.01 -14.04 1.04
CA ASP A 60 5.26 -14.76 0.76
C ASP A 60 5.07 -16.06 -0.03
N GLN A 61 3.92 -16.72 0.15
CA GLN A 61 3.55 -17.98 -0.50
C GLN A 61 3.01 -17.82 -1.92
N VAL A 62 2.73 -16.59 -2.34
CA VAL A 62 2.17 -16.30 -3.66
C VAL A 62 3.30 -16.25 -4.69
N ALA A 63 3.11 -16.95 -5.82
CA ALA A 63 4.03 -16.97 -6.94
C ALA A 63 3.51 -16.16 -8.13
N ILE A 64 4.41 -15.74 -9.02
CA ILE A 64 4.02 -15.22 -10.34
C ILE A 64 3.23 -16.32 -11.07
N GLY A 65 2.09 -15.95 -11.64
CA GLY A 65 1.14 -16.87 -12.29
C GLY A 65 0.04 -17.39 -11.37
N ASP A 66 0.16 -17.26 -10.04
CA ASP A 66 -0.94 -17.61 -9.13
C ASP A 66 -2.16 -16.73 -9.40
N LEU A 67 -3.33 -17.36 -9.47
CA LEU A 67 -4.61 -16.67 -9.58
C LEU A 67 -5.02 -16.11 -8.21
N VAL A 68 -5.20 -14.80 -8.13
CA VAL A 68 -5.65 -14.10 -6.92
C VAL A 68 -6.97 -13.39 -7.17
N LEU A 69 -7.79 -13.32 -6.12
CA LEU A 69 -9.09 -12.68 -6.17
C LEU A 69 -8.92 -11.15 -6.27
N THR A 70 -9.56 -10.58 -7.27
CA THR A 70 -9.62 -9.14 -7.50
C THR A 70 -11.05 -8.71 -7.80
N GLY A 71 -11.23 -7.42 -8.06
CA GLY A 71 -12.52 -6.79 -8.29
C GLY A 71 -12.50 -5.73 -9.39
N ASN A 72 -13.52 -5.71 -10.23
CA ASN A 72 -13.88 -4.54 -11.04
C ASN A 72 -14.96 -3.71 -10.31
N LEU A 73 -15.56 -2.74 -11.00
CA LEU A 73 -16.58 -1.86 -10.39
C LEU A 73 -17.78 -2.62 -9.83
N THR A 74 -18.16 -3.78 -10.37
CA THR A 74 -19.42 -4.47 -10.05
C THR A 74 -19.27 -5.95 -9.68
N ALA A 75 -18.15 -6.58 -10.02
CA ALA A 75 -17.95 -8.01 -9.90
C ALA A 75 -16.51 -8.34 -9.46
N THR A 76 -16.38 -9.49 -8.80
CA THR A 76 -15.09 -10.08 -8.43
C THR A 76 -14.71 -11.22 -9.37
N PHE A 77 -13.42 -11.36 -9.65
CA PHE A 77 -12.89 -12.41 -10.52
C PHE A 77 -11.45 -12.70 -10.14
N TYR A 78 -10.91 -13.82 -10.61
CA TYR A 78 -9.52 -14.19 -10.40
C TYR A 78 -8.64 -13.67 -11.54
N THR A 79 -7.46 -13.15 -11.21
CA THR A 79 -6.45 -12.69 -12.17
C THR A 79 -5.08 -13.17 -11.74
N PRO A 80 -4.16 -13.50 -12.67
CA PRO A 80 -2.81 -13.91 -12.28
C PRO A 80 -2.01 -12.74 -11.71
N ILE A 81 -1.13 -13.04 -10.76
CA ILE A 81 0.00 -12.16 -10.42
C ILE A 81 0.96 -12.15 -11.61
N ILE A 82 1.19 -10.99 -12.21
CA ILE A 82 2.01 -10.86 -13.42
C ILE A 82 3.49 -10.63 -13.10
N SER A 83 3.77 -9.91 -12.02
CA SER A 83 5.12 -9.60 -11.54
C SER A 83 5.06 -9.04 -10.12
N TRP A 84 6.22 -8.85 -9.51
CA TRP A 84 6.39 -8.14 -8.25
C TRP A 84 7.12 -6.83 -8.53
N MET A 85 6.57 -5.71 -8.05
CA MET A 85 7.29 -4.44 -8.01
C MET A 85 8.40 -4.49 -6.95
N HIS A 86 8.07 -5.09 -5.80
CA HIS A 86 8.96 -5.22 -4.66
C HIS A 86 8.71 -6.56 -3.98
N ARG A 87 9.78 -7.26 -3.59
CA ARG A 87 9.69 -8.54 -2.89
C ARG A 87 10.94 -8.75 -2.03
N GLU A 88 10.87 -8.28 -0.79
CA GLU A 88 11.93 -8.42 0.20
C GLU A 88 11.37 -9.11 1.46
N PRO A 89 11.44 -10.45 1.56
CA PRO A 89 10.83 -11.20 2.66
C PRO A 89 11.53 -11.00 4.01
N ASP A 90 12.84 -10.73 4.00
CA ASP A 90 13.66 -10.66 5.22
C ASP A 90 13.74 -9.25 5.83
N ASN A 91 13.23 -8.24 5.12
CA ASN A 91 13.26 -6.86 5.57
C ASN A 91 12.19 -6.60 6.65
N ARG A 92 12.38 -5.58 7.48
CA ARG A 92 11.39 -5.11 8.48
C ARG A 92 11.04 -3.66 8.18
N TYR A 93 9.75 -3.34 8.22
CA TYR A 93 9.26 -2.03 7.83
C TYR A 93 8.08 -1.58 8.70
N ASN A 94 7.94 -0.26 8.87
CA ASN A 94 6.86 0.34 9.63
C ASN A 94 5.60 0.49 8.76
N PHE A 95 4.59 -0.33 9.03
CA PHE A 95 3.33 -0.33 8.30
C PHE A 95 2.23 0.42 9.06
N TYR A 96 1.36 1.10 8.32
CA TYR A 96 0.07 1.56 8.82
C TYR A 96 -0.85 0.36 8.95
N THR A 97 -1.03 -0.11 10.17
CA THR A 97 -2.01 -1.14 10.52
C THR A 97 -3.37 -0.49 10.76
N ILE A 98 -4.32 -0.81 9.89
CA ILE A 98 -5.69 -0.32 9.91
C ILE A 98 -6.59 -1.44 10.43
N MET A 99 -7.47 -1.13 11.37
CA MET A 99 -8.47 -2.05 11.92
C MET A 99 -9.89 -1.50 11.71
N THR A 100 -10.78 -2.33 11.18
CA THR A 100 -12.20 -1.98 10.96
C THR A 100 -13.10 -2.46 12.10
N GLU A 101 -14.36 -2.02 12.11
CA GLU A 101 -15.33 -2.28 13.19
C GLU A 101 -15.67 -3.76 13.45
N TYR A 102 -15.40 -4.64 12.48
CA TYR A 102 -15.58 -6.10 12.63
C TYR A 102 -14.25 -6.86 12.72
N GLY A 103 -13.18 -6.17 13.12
CA GLY A 103 -11.86 -6.76 13.39
C GLY A 103 -11.07 -7.16 12.15
N LYS A 104 -11.45 -6.70 10.94
CA LYS A 104 -10.59 -6.87 9.76
C LYS A 104 -9.40 -5.94 9.89
N MET A 105 -8.22 -6.46 9.54
CA MET A 105 -6.97 -5.74 9.66
C MET A 105 -6.19 -5.79 8.36
N LEU A 106 -5.56 -4.68 8.00
CA LEU A 106 -4.64 -4.58 6.87
C LEU A 106 -3.43 -3.74 7.27
N ALA A 107 -2.24 -4.22 6.96
CA ALA A 107 -0.99 -3.50 7.17
C ALA A 107 -0.39 -3.11 5.81
N VAL A 108 -0.24 -1.81 5.58
CA VAL A 108 0.19 -1.23 4.30
C VAL A 108 1.17 -0.08 4.51
N SER A 109 2.05 0.17 3.52
CA SER A 109 2.98 1.31 3.57
C SER A 109 2.23 2.65 3.59
N ALA A 110 2.89 3.71 4.06
CA ALA A 110 2.27 5.04 4.22
C ALA A 110 1.61 5.56 2.93
N LYS A 111 2.30 5.39 1.80
CA LYS A 111 1.87 5.84 0.46
C LYS A 111 1.06 4.79 -0.32
N HIS A 112 0.59 3.73 0.34
CA HIS A 112 -0.28 2.74 -0.29
C HIS A 112 -1.66 3.34 -0.54
N LEU A 113 -2.20 3.12 -1.74
CA LEU A 113 -3.50 3.66 -2.14
C LEU A 113 -4.67 2.72 -1.77
N LEU A 114 -5.58 3.21 -0.93
CA LEU A 114 -6.77 2.49 -0.46
C LEU A 114 -8.05 3.14 -1.00
N TYR A 115 -9.03 2.30 -1.32
CA TYR A 115 -10.36 2.75 -1.75
C TYR A 115 -11.18 3.18 -0.53
N ARG A 116 -11.51 4.48 -0.46
CA ARG A 116 -12.19 5.10 0.68
C ARG A 116 -13.55 5.65 0.30
N ASN A 117 -14.55 5.37 1.14
CA ASN A 117 -15.80 6.12 1.21
C ASN A 117 -15.87 6.93 2.51
N LEU A 118 -16.70 7.97 2.52
CA LEU A 118 -17.06 8.69 3.73
C LEU A 118 -18.26 7.98 4.36
N CYS A 119 -18.17 7.71 5.66
CA CYS A 119 -19.22 7.01 6.39
C CYS A 119 -19.92 7.93 7.38
N ASP A 120 -21.13 8.30 7.01
CA ASP A 120 -22.07 9.00 7.87
C ASP A 120 -22.60 8.03 8.95
N GLU A 121 -23.40 8.53 9.90
CA GLU A 121 -23.93 7.68 10.98
C GLU A 121 -24.74 6.48 10.45
N ASN A 122 -25.48 6.68 9.35
CA ASN A 122 -26.34 5.68 8.71
C ASN A 122 -25.82 5.23 7.33
N TYR A 123 -24.52 4.96 7.21
CA TYR A 123 -23.95 4.52 5.95
C TYR A 123 -24.51 3.15 5.50
N ALA A 124 -24.69 2.95 4.20
CA ALA A 124 -25.15 1.68 3.65
C ALA A 124 -24.08 0.60 3.80
N GLU A 125 -24.38 -0.51 4.48
CA GLU A 125 -23.40 -1.58 4.71
C GLU A 125 -22.84 -2.18 3.40
N TYR A 126 -23.70 -2.36 2.41
CA TYR A 126 -23.34 -2.90 1.10
C TYR A 126 -23.27 -1.81 0.03
N VAL A 127 -22.25 -1.87 -0.80
CA VAL A 127 -22.06 -0.95 -1.93
C VAL A 127 -22.19 -1.71 -3.25
N LYS A 128 -22.99 -1.17 -4.18
CA LYS A 128 -23.19 -1.78 -5.50
C LYS A 128 -21.97 -1.59 -6.41
N TYR A 129 -21.23 -0.50 -6.18
CA TYR A 129 -20.09 -0.12 -7.01
C TYR A 129 -18.87 0.17 -6.15
N LEU A 130 -17.69 -0.27 -6.60
CA LEU A 130 -16.43 0.20 -6.02
C LEU A 130 -16.30 1.71 -6.21
N PRO A 131 -15.61 2.41 -5.28
CA PRO A 131 -15.40 3.83 -5.39
C PRO A 131 -14.66 4.15 -6.70
N LYS A 132 -15.10 5.19 -7.41
CA LYS A 132 -14.40 5.68 -8.61
C LYS A 132 -12.97 6.08 -8.23
N ALA A 133 -12.04 6.04 -9.18
CA ALA A 133 -10.60 6.29 -8.94
C ALA A 133 -10.27 7.60 -8.19
N ARG A 134 -11.18 8.59 -8.15
CA ARG A 134 -11.03 9.82 -7.36
C ARG A 134 -11.19 9.64 -5.84
N ASN A 135 -11.77 8.52 -5.41
CA ASN A 135 -12.02 8.18 -4.01
C ASN A 135 -10.95 7.21 -3.49
N VAL A 136 -9.70 7.49 -3.82
CA VAL A 136 -8.55 6.71 -3.39
C VAL A 136 -7.65 7.63 -2.56
N VAL A 137 -7.21 7.14 -1.40
CA VAL A 137 -6.40 7.90 -0.44
C VAL A 137 -5.15 7.13 -0.07
N PHE A 138 -4.10 7.85 0.35
CA PHE A 138 -2.96 7.19 0.95
C PHE A 138 -3.32 6.63 2.33
N ALA A 139 -2.65 5.57 2.76
CA ALA A 139 -2.88 4.96 4.06
C ALA A 139 -2.61 5.95 5.22
N GLU A 140 -1.62 6.83 5.08
CA GLU A 140 -1.33 7.88 6.06
C GLU A 140 -2.40 9.00 6.11
N ASP A 141 -3.15 9.20 5.03
CA ASP A 141 -4.22 10.21 4.94
C ASP A 141 -5.58 9.66 5.41
N LEU A 142 -5.67 8.35 5.69
CA LEU A 142 -6.88 7.70 6.14
C LEU A 142 -7.22 8.14 7.57
N LYS A 143 -8.49 8.39 7.85
CA LYS A 143 -8.94 8.84 9.17
C LYS A 143 -9.82 7.80 9.85
N ILE A 144 -9.77 7.76 11.18
CA ILE A 144 -10.75 7.03 11.98
C ILE A 144 -12.15 7.61 11.65
N GLY A 145 -13.11 6.72 11.41
CA GLY A 145 -14.45 7.08 10.94
C GLY A 145 -14.64 6.98 9.42
N ASP A 146 -13.56 6.99 8.63
CA ASP A 146 -13.63 6.69 7.19
C ASP A 146 -14.09 5.25 6.97
N CYS A 147 -14.62 4.94 5.79
CA CYS A 147 -14.95 3.58 5.40
C CYS A 147 -14.02 3.04 4.33
N LEU A 148 -13.54 1.82 4.56
CA LEU A 148 -12.89 1.04 3.55
C LEU A 148 -13.89 0.10 2.88
N VAL A 149 -13.59 -0.29 1.65
CA VAL A 149 -14.38 -1.30 0.93
C VAL A 149 -13.73 -2.65 1.05
N LEU A 150 -14.55 -3.65 1.36
CA LEU A 150 -14.19 -5.02 1.61
C LEU A 150 -15.03 -5.94 0.75
N LEU A 151 -14.55 -7.16 0.58
CA LEU A 151 -15.30 -8.25 0.00
C LEU A 151 -15.87 -9.14 1.11
N TYR A 152 -17.20 -9.28 1.14
CA TYR A 152 -17.88 -10.18 2.06
C TYR A 152 -18.93 -10.99 1.31
N LYS A 153 -18.78 -12.32 1.32
CA LYS A 153 -19.68 -13.26 0.62
C LYS A 153 -19.93 -12.89 -0.85
N GLY A 154 -18.87 -12.50 -1.57
CA GLY A 154 -18.93 -12.14 -2.99
C GLY A 154 -19.54 -10.76 -3.29
N LYS A 155 -19.87 -9.96 -2.26
CA LYS A 155 -20.41 -8.61 -2.41
C LYS A 155 -19.47 -7.59 -1.78
N TYR A 156 -19.46 -6.38 -2.34
CA TYR A 156 -18.73 -5.29 -1.73
C TYR A 156 -19.51 -4.77 -0.52
N ARG A 157 -18.83 -4.77 0.61
CA ARG A 157 -19.28 -4.27 1.90
C ARG A 157 -18.35 -3.14 2.30
N GLN A 158 -18.84 -2.10 2.93
CA GLN A 158 -17.98 -1.09 3.55
C GLN A 158 -17.98 -1.24 5.06
N GLN A 159 -16.84 -0.97 5.67
CA GLN A 159 -16.68 -1.00 7.12
C GLN A 159 -15.90 0.21 7.60
N ARG A 160 -16.34 0.73 8.74
CA ARG A 160 -15.74 1.89 9.38
C ARG A 160 -14.37 1.54 9.96
N VAL A 161 -13.41 2.42 9.75
CA VAL A 161 -12.08 2.37 10.36
C VAL A 161 -12.19 2.80 11.81
N MET A 162 -11.78 1.90 12.72
CA MET A 162 -11.84 2.12 14.16
C MET A 162 -10.49 2.51 14.75
N ARG A 163 -9.40 2.00 14.18
CA ARG A 163 -8.05 2.24 14.68
C ARG A 163 -7.06 2.26 13.53
N ILE A 164 -6.11 3.17 13.62
CA ILE A 164 -4.93 3.24 12.76
C ILE A 164 -3.72 3.33 13.70
N SER A 165 -2.73 2.48 13.49
CA SER A 165 -1.49 2.47 14.26
C SER A 165 -0.32 2.11 13.39
N ILE A 166 0.85 2.67 13.67
CA ILE A 166 2.09 2.30 13.00
C ILE A 166 2.69 1.11 13.76
N THR A 167 2.98 0.03 13.04
CA THR A 167 3.57 -1.20 13.61
C THR A 167 4.65 -1.72 12.69
N GLU A 168 5.80 -2.06 13.24
CA GLU A 168 6.83 -2.76 12.50
C GLU A 168 6.38 -4.18 12.16
N ARG A 169 6.47 -4.57 10.88
CA ARG A 169 6.19 -5.93 10.41
C ARG A 169 7.27 -6.42 9.46
N GLN A 170 7.36 -7.74 9.35
CA GLN A 170 8.29 -8.39 8.43
C GLN A 170 7.76 -8.37 7.00
N GLY A 171 8.69 -8.21 6.07
CA GLY A 171 8.58 -8.35 4.64
C GLY A 171 7.91 -7.19 3.93
N ILE A 172 8.41 -6.88 2.74
CA ILE A 172 7.90 -5.83 1.88
C ILE A 172 7.52 -6.45 0.54
N PHE A 173 6.22 -6.44 0.23
CA PHE A 173 5.66 -7.11 -0.93
C PHE A 173 4.73 -6.17 -1.71
N ALA A 174 4.99 -6.00 -3.00
CA ALA A 174 4.18 -5.20 -3.90
C ALA A 174 3.82 -6.01 -5.15
N PRO A 175 2.74 -6.83 -5.09
CA PRO A 175 2.30 -7.63 -6.22
C PRO A 175 1.64 -6.77 -7.30
N ILE A 176 1.86 -7.10 -8.57
CA ILE A 176 1.20 -6.46 -9.70
C ILE A 176 0.14 -7.41 -10.28
N THR A 177 -1.06 -6.87 -10.50
CA THR A 177 -2.18 -7.54 -11.20
C THR A 177 -2.53 -6.79 -12.48
N GLN A 178 -3.15 -7.47 -13.44
CA GLN A 178 -3.46 -6.89 -14.75
C GLN A 178 -4.47 -5.71 -14.68
N ASN A 179 -5.41 -5.73 -13.74
CA ASN A 179 -6.44 -4.71 -13.61
C ASN A 179 -6.08 -3.56 -12.66
N GLY A 180 -4.89 -3.58 -12.05
CA GLY A 180 -4.45 -2.52 -11.15
C GLY A 180 -5.08 -2.54 -9.75
N ARG A 181 -5.81 -3.62 -9.41
CA ARG A 181 -6.54 -3.77 -8.15
C ARG A 181 -6.25 -5.12 -7.52
N ILE A 182 -6.32 -5.15 -6.20
CA ILE A 182 -6.07 -6.36 -5.43
C ILE A 182 -6.94 -6.39 -4.18
N ILE A 183 -7.30 -7.60 -3.73
CA ILE A 183 -8.04 -7.79 -2.49
C ILE A 183 -7.12 -8.53 -1.51
N VAL A 184 -6.74 -7.83 -0.44
CA VAL A 184 -5.80 -8.32 0.57
C VAL A 184 -6.49 -8.25 1.92
N ASN A 185 -6.48 -9.37 2.66
CA ASN A 185 -7.21 -9.50 3.93
C ASN A 185 -8.71 -9.14 3.83
N ASP A 186 -9.33 -9.50 2.70
CA ASP A 186 -10.69 -9.11 2.29
C ASP A 186 -10.90 -7.60 2.03
N ILE A 187 -9.87 -6.75 2.14
CA ILE A 187 -9.95 -5.30 1.89
C ILE A 187 -9.47 -4.99 0.47
N VAL A 188 -10.21 -4.12 -0.23
CA VAL A 188 -9.89 -3.72 -1.60
C VAL A 188 -8.82 -2.62 -1.60
N ALA A 189 -7.71 -2.87 -2.26
CA ALA A 189 -6.58 -1.96 -2.39
C ALA A 189 -6.16 -1.77 -3.86
N SER A 190 -5.40 -0.71 -4.13
CA SER A 190 -4.75 -0.52 -5.43
C SER A 190 -3.35 -1.13 -5.40
N VAL A 191 -2.88 -1.64 -6.55
CA VAL A 191 -1.48 -2.12 -6.68
C VAL A 191 -0.48 -0.99 -6.96
N PHE A 192 -0.92 0.26 -6.89
CA PHE A 192 -0.15 1.46 -7.25
C PHE A 192 0.09 2.38 -6.06
N SER A 193 1.16 3.19 -6.13
CA SER A 193 1.51 4.21 -5.14
C SER A 193 1.96 5.52 -5.78
N GLY A 194 2.24 6.53 -4.96
CA GLY A 194 2.94 7.75 -5.35
C GLY A 194 2.09 8.79 -6.07
N SER A 195 1.18 8.39 -6.98
CA SER A 195 0.27 9.32 -7.67
C SER A 195 -1.15 8.77 -7.75
N LYS A 196 -2.13 9.64 -7.52
CA LYS A 196 -3.57 9.29 -7.55
C LYS A 196 -4.08 8.93 -8.96
N HIS A 197 -3.25 9.08 -10.00
CA HIS A 197 -3.53 8.72 -11.39
C HIS A 197 -3.33 7.21 -11.65
N THR A 198 -4.09 6.38 -10.94
CA THR A 198 -4.06 4.90 -11.01
C THR A 198 -4.25 4.33 -12.42
N ARG A 199 -4.96 5.03 -13.32
CA ARG A 199 -5.18 4.59 -14.72
C ARG A 199 -3.92 4.63 -15.58
N PHE A 200 -3.05 5.61 -15.37
CA PHE A 200 -1.83 5.74 -16.15
C PHE A 200 -0.80 4.69 -15.73
N GLN A 201 -0.68 4.46 -14.42
CA GLN A 201 0.19 3.41 -13.90
C GLN A 201 -0.27 2.01 -14.34
N ALA A 202 -1.59 1.75 -14.32
CA ALA A 202 -2.16 0.50 -14.85
C ALA A 202 -1.78 0.25 -16.31
N TRP A 203 -1.84 1.30 -17.13
CA TRP A 203 -1.48 1.21 -18.53
C TRP A 203 0.03 0.98 -18.71
N TYR A 204 0.88 1.74 -18.02
CA TYR A 204 2.35 1.60 -18.13
C TYR A 204 2.84 0.22 -17.69
N TYR A 205 2.42 -0.26 -16.52
CA TYR A 205 2.87 -1.57 -16.04
C TYR A 205 2.21 -2.72 -16.82
N GLY A 206 0.99 -2.51 -17.34
CA GLY A 206 0.34 -3.45 -18.25
C GLY A 206 1.05 -3.61 -19.58
N THR A 207 1.55 -2.51 -20.18
CA THR A 207 2.32 -2.57 -21.43
C THR A 207 3.67 -3.21 -21.21
N ILE A 208 4.37 -2.90 -20.11
CA ILE A 208 5.64 -3.55 -19.76
C ILE A 208 5.44 -5.06 -19.56
N ALA A 209 4.40 -5.48 -18.82
CA ALA A 209 4.10 -6.89 -18.62
C ALA A 209 3.73 -7.61 -19.94
N TYR A 210 2.99 -6.94 -20.84
CA TYR A 210 2.69 -7.47 -22.17
C TYR A 210 3.95 -7.67 -23.01
N ILE A 211 4.85 -6.68 -23.02
CA ILE A 211 6.14 -6.76 -23.72
C ILE A 211 6.99 -7.90 -23.13
N GLN A 212 7.07 -8.02 -21.80
CA GLN A 212 7.77 -9.11 -21.13
C GLN A 212 7.17 -10.49 -21.48
N SER A 213 5.84 -10.60 -21.53
CA SER A 213 5.15 -11.84 -21.92
C SER A 213 5.38 -12.18 -23.38
N TRP A 214 5.48 -11.19 -24.26
CA TRP A 214 5.78 -11.36 -25.68
C TRP A 214 7.25 -11.75 -25.88
N LEU A 215 8.18 -11.17 -25.11
CA LEU A 215 9.61 -11.52 -25.13
C LEU A 215 9.87 -12.94 -24.61
N ARG A 216 9.07 -13.44 -23.66
CA ARG A 216 9.13 -14.85 -23.21
C ARG A 216 8.84 -15.85 -24.33
N LEU A 217 8.11 -15.47 -25.38
CA LEU A 217 7.89 -16.33 -26.57
C LEU A 217 9.14 -16.44 -27.45
N PHE A 218 10.14 -15.56 -27.29
CA PHE A 218 11.39 -15.56 -28.06
C PHE A 218 12.59 -16.19 -27.32
N GLY A 219 12.35 -16.84 -26.17
CA GLY A 219 13.33 -17.69 -25.47
C GLY A 219 14.07 -17.03 -24.30
N ASP A 220 14.35 -17.85 -23.27
CA ASP A 220 14.90 -17.45 -21.96
C ASP A 220 16.33 -16.87 -21.97
N ALA A 221 17.03 -16.90 -23.11
CA ALA A 221 18.43 -16.48 -23.21
C ALA A 221 18.64 -14.95 -23.14
N VAL A 222 17.59 -14.14 -23.30
CA VAL A 222 17.67 -12.67 -23.20
C VAL A 222 17.46 -12.17 -21.75
N PHE A 223 16.82 -12.98 -20.89
CA PHE A 223 16.33 -12.53 -19.58
C PHE A 223 17.43 -12.35 -18.51
N HIS A 224 18.50 -13.16 -18.52
CA HIS A 224 19.57 -13.01 -17.53
C HIS A 224 20.50 -11.80 -17.77
N LYS A 225 20.36 -11.10 -18.89
CA LYS A 225 21.14 -9.90 -19.22
C LYS A 225 20.32 -8.62 -19.37
N ALA A 226 19.00 -8.68 -19.15
CA ALA A 226 18.16 -7.49 -19.15
C ALA A 226 18.30 -6.73 -17.83
N THR A 227 19.50 -6.22 -17.54
CA THR A 227 19.61 -4.98 -16.77
C THR A 227 18.75 -3.94 -17.48
N ILE A 228 17.90 -3.26 -16.72
CA ILE A 228 17.09 -2.12 -17.14
C ILE A 228 17.90 -1.33 -18.19
N PRO A 229 17.40 -1.16 -19.44
CA PRO A 229 18.15 -0.45 -20.46
C PRO A 229 18.52 0.92 -19.89
N THR A 230 19.73 1.39 -20.13
CA THR A 230 20.28 2.65 -19.63
C THR A 230 19.39 3.88 -19.87
N GLY A 231 18.38 3.80 -20.73
CA GLY A 231 17.36 4.83 -20.94
C GLY A 231 16.15 4.82 -19.98
N ALA A 232 15.93 3.77 -19.19
CA ALA A 232 14.82 3.70 -18.24
C ALA A 232 15.10 4.43 -16.91
N SER A 233 16.37 4.64 -16.55
CA SER A 233 16.75 5.58 -15.48
C SER A 233 16.39 7.03 -15.88
N LEU A 234 16.74 7.43 -17.11
CA LEU A 234 16.32 8.70 -17.71
C LEU A 234 14.79 8.84 -17.79
N ALA A 235 14.07 7.78 -18.16
CA ALA A 235 12.62 7.80 -18.16
C ALA A 235 12.04 7.99 -16.74
N SER A 236 12.64 7.39 -15.71
CA SER A 236 12.20 7.58 -14.32
C SER A 236 12.48 9.00 -13.80
N GLU A 237 13.59 9.62 -14.21
CA GLU A 237 13.93 11.00 -13.85
C GLU A 237 13.06 12.02 -14.60
N VAL A 238 12.81 11.80 -15.89
CA VAL A 238 11.86 12.61 -16.67
C VAL A 238 10.45 12.46 -16.12
N PHE A 239 10.07 11.27 -15.64
CA PHE A 239 8.77 11.04 -15.00
C PHE A 239 8.63 11.80 -13.68
N ARG A 240 9.70 11.85 -12.86
CA ARG A 240 9.78 12.68 -11.65
C ARG A 240 9.72 14.19 -11.94
N LEU A 241 10.14 14.62 -13.12
CA LEU A 241 10.12 16.03 -13.52
C LEU A 241 8.75 16.48 -14.07
N VAL A 242 8.00 15.57 -14.70
CA VAL A 242 6.74 15.87 -15.40
C VAL A 242 5.50 15.63 -14.53
N VAL A 243 5.61 14.76 -13.52
CA VAL A 243 4.51 14.45 -12.59
C VAL A 243 4.85 15.04 -11.22
N PRO A 244 4.24 16.17 -10.82
CA PRO A 244 4.47 16.77 -9.51
C PRO A 244 3.93 15.92 -8.35
#